data_AF-A0A8C1KTH5-F1
#
_entry.id   AF-A0A8C1KTH5-F1
#
_cell.length_a   1.000
_cell.length_b   1.000
_cell.length_c   1.000
_cell.angle_alpha   90.00
_cell.angle_beta   90.00
_cell.angle_gamma   90.00
#
_symmetry.space_group_name_H-M   'P 1'
#
loop_
_entity.id
_entity.type
_entity.pdbx_description
1 polymer ?
#
loop_
_entity_poly.entity_id
_entity_poly.type
_entity_poly.pdbx_seq_one_letter_code
_entity_poly.pdbx_strand_id
1 'polypeptide(L)'
;PLERGAKDRLSLLSECLQVSLGQQKGVPKPLVHKVLQALEEKRPKWTTIQLQKARKLCCDSVFERVESGPAQDRGGPAELTEHKIRQLLLELCHRAGGSQYLRQIHHSIQLNEGLLRVVLTPHAETHPLPDSPLGPVIFSSEASSQNQCKTQFNPLTECNSIGRNNYDQAAMGEREWDWAQLLPAYQSMSQVTFTTLLSNRWEMQDATALEDEEKILVDQLKKIYFDKSQKT
;
A
#
# COMPACT_ATOMS: atom_id res chain seq x y z
N PRO A 1 -28.33 19.47 4.09
CA PRO A 1 -29.19 19.29 5.29
C PRO A 1 -30.11 18.08 5.10
N LEU A 2 -29.89 16.99 5.85
CA LEU A 2 -30.79 15.83 5.83
C LEU A 2 -32.18 16.29 6.31
N GLU A 3 -33.22 15.99 5.54
CA GLU A 3 -34.60 16.32 5.90
C GLU A 3 -34.92 15.80 7.30
N ARG A 4 -35.65 16.59 8.10
CA ARG A 4 -35.95 16.28 9.51
C ARG A 4 -36.49 14.85 9.72
N GLY A 5 -37.28 14.33 8.78
CA GLY A 5 -37.81 12.96 8.82
C GLY A 5 -36.79 11.86 8.56
N ALA A 6 -35.68 12.13 7.87
CA ALA A 6 -34.59 11.16 7.69
C ALA A 6 -33.84 10.91 9.00
N LYS A 7 -33.66 11.97 9.80
CA LYS A 7 -33.02 11.87 11.12
C LYS A 7 -33.79 10.94 12.06
N ASP A 8 -35.11 11.07 12.12
CA ASP A 8 -35.95 10.25 13.00
C ASP A 8 -35.97 8.77 12.58
N ARG A 9 -35.97 8.50 11.27
CA ARG A 9 -35.87 7.14 10.72
C ARG A 9 -34.52 6.49 11.02
N LEU A 10 -33.43 7.24 10.87
CA LEU A 10 -32.09 6.78 11.19
C LEU A 10 -31.92 6.54 12.69
N SER A 11 -32.49 7.39 13.55
CA SER A 11 -32.49 7.14 15.00
C SER A 11 -33.25 5.86 15.35
N LEU A 12 -34.42 5.62 14.75
CA LEU A 12 -35.18 4.39 14.99
C LEU A 12 -34.40 3.14 14.55
N LEU A 13 -33.75 3.19 13.38
CA LEU A 13 -32.90 2.10 12.90
C LEU A 13 -31.73 1.84 13.85
N SER A 14 -31.08 2.89 14.36
CA SER A 14 -29.97 2.75 15.31
C SER A 14 -30.42 2.07 16.61
N GLU A 15 -31.61 2.40 17.12
CA GLU A 15 -32.18 1.77 18.33
C GLU A 15 -32.53 0.30 18.07
N CYS A 16 -33.09 -0.04 16.90
CA CYS A 16 -33.34 -1.42 16.50
C CYS A 16 -32.04 -2.25 16.43
N LEU A 17 -30.95 -1.66 15.93
CA LEU A 17 -29.64 -2.30 15.86
C LEU A 17 -29.04 -2.51 17.25
N GLN A 18 -29.12 -1.53 18.15
CA GLN A 18 -28.64 -1.67 19.53
C GLN A 18 -29.35 -2.80 20.28
N VAL A 19 -30.67 -2.94 20.10
CA VAL A 19 -31.43 -4.05 20.68
C VAL A 19 -30.99 -5.38 20.08
N SER A 20 -30.82 -5.45 18.75
CA SER A 20 -30.40 -6.66 18.04
C SER A 20 -28.97 -7.11 18.42
N LEU A 21 -28.10 -6.16 18.75
CA LEU A 21 -26.72 -6.40 19.21
C LEU A 21 -26.62 -6.66 20.72
N GLY A 22 -27.73 -6.61 21.46
CA GLY A 22 -27.74 -6.78 22.92
C GLY A 22 -27.06 -5.64 23.70
N GLN A 23 -26.87 -4.48 23.06
CA GLN A 23 -26.17 -3.32 23.64
C GLN A 23 -27.10 -2.33 24.35
N GLN A 24 -28.39 -2.66 24.48
CA GLN A 24 -29.36 -1.76 25.07
C GLN A 24 -29.20 -1.65 26.59
N LYS A 25 -29.12 -0.42 27.08
CA LYS A 25 -29.27 -0.09 28.51
C LYS A 25 -30.75 0.21 28.81
N GLY A 26 -31.52 -0.80 29.22
CA GLY A 26 -32.92 -0.65 29.67
C GLY A 26 -33.95 -1.37 28.79
N VAL A 27 -35.24 -1.09 29.02
CA VAL A 27 -36.37 -1.71 28.31
C VAL A 27 -36.52 -1.09 26.90
N PRO A 28 -36.71 -1.88 25.83
CA PRO A 28 -36.92 -1.34 24.49
C PRO A 28 -38.17 -0.48 24.38
N LYS A 29 -38.06 0.63 23.64
CA LYS A 29 -39.23 1.43 23.27
C LYS A 29 -40.26 0.56 22.53
N PRO A 30 -41.57 0.72 22.78
CA PRO A 30 -42.62 -0.10 22.15
C PRO A 30 -42.55 -0.10 20.62
N LEU A 31 -42.15 1.03 20.02
CA LEU A 31 -41.99 1.17 18.58
C LEU A 31 -40.86 0.28 18.03
N VAL A 32 -39.74 0.18 18.74
CA VAL A 32 -38.60 -0.69 18.38
C VAL A 32 -39.01 -2.16 18.46
N HIS A 33 -39.73 -2.53 19.52
CA HIS A 33 -40.24 -3.90 19.67
C HIS A 33 -41.21 -4.27 18.53
N LYS A 34 -42.13 -3.36 18.17
CA LYS A 34 -43.07 -3.56 17.06
C LYS A 34 -42.36 -3.75 15.72
N VAL A 35 -41.30 -2.99 15.46
CA VAL A 35 -40.50 -3.13 14.23
C VAL A 35 -39.74 -4.46 14.21
N LEU A 36 -39.10 -4.85 15.31
CA LEU A 36 -38.38 -6.11 15.41
C LEU A 36 -39.31 -7.32 15.31
N GLN A 37 -40.49 -7.25 15.95
CA GLN A 37 -41.51 -8.28 15.85
C GLN A 37 -42.06 -8.41 14.43
N ALA A 38 -42.41 -7.28 13.78
CA ALA A 38 -42.87 -7.30 12.39
C ALA A 38 -41.80 -7.85 11.43
N LEU A 39 -40.52 -7.57 11.71
CA LEU A 39 -39.41 -8.13 10.97
C LEU A 39 -39.29 -9.65 11.17
N GLU A 40 -39.45 -10.14 12.40
CA GLU A 40 -39.41 -11.57 12.71
C GLU A 40 -40.60 -12.32 12.07
N GLU A 41 -41.80 -11.72 12.07
CA GLU A 41 -43.00 -12.28 11.42
C GLU A 41 -42.83 -12.37 9.89
N LYS A 42 -42.18 -11.39 9.27
CA LYS A 42 -41.96 -11.36 7.81
C LYS A 42 -40.74 -12.17 7.37
N ARG A 43 -39.70 -12.23 8.20
CA ARG A 43 -38.36 -12.76 7.89
C ARG A 43 -37.77 -13.41 9.15
N PRO A 44 -38.21 -14.63 9.52
CA PRO A 44 -37.78 -15.26 10.76
C PRO A 44 -36.26 -15.49 10.77
N LYS A 45 -35.61 -15.24 11.91
CA LYS A 45 -34.16 -15.39 12.15
C LYS A 45 -33.25 -14.57 11.24
N TRP A 46 -33.79 -13.65 10.42
CA TRP A 46 -32.99 -12.92 9.43
C TRP A 46 -31.94 -12.04 10.09
N THR A 47 -32.29 -11.31 11.16
CA THR A 47 -31.36 -10.45 11.91
C THR A 47 -30.19 -11.25 12.46
N THR A 48 -30.46 -12.42 13.05
CA THR A 48 -29.42 -13.31 13.58
C THR A 48 -28.49 -13.82 12.48
N ILE A 49 -29.05 -14.22 11.32
CA ILE A 49 -28.25 -14.68 10.16
C ILE A 49 -27.37 -13.54 9.63
N GLN A 50 -27.89 -12.32 9.54
CA GLN A 50 -27.11 -11.16 9.08
C GLN A 50 -26.00 -10.80 10.06
N LEU A 51 -26.28 -10.82 11.37
CA LEU A 51 -25.27 -10.60 12.40
C LEU A 51 -24.17 -11.67 12.36
N GLN A 52 -24.54 -12.94 12.15
CA GLN A 52 -23.57 -14.02 11.97
C GLN A 52 -22.70 -13.84 10.72
N LYS A 53 -23.30 -13.43 9.59
CA LYS A 53 -22.56 -13.11 8.35
C LYS A 53 -21.60 -11.94 8.55
N ALA A 54 -22.07 -10.86 9.18
CA ALA A 54 -21.23 -9.70 9.49
C ALA A 54 -20.07 -10.10 10.40
N ARG A 55 -20.33 -10.90 11.44
CA ARG A 55 -19.29 -11.43 12.33
C ARG A 55 -18.26 -12.25 11.55
N LYS A 56 -18.71 -13.15 10.66
CA LYS A 56 -17.81 -13.95 9.82
C LYS A 56 -16.92 -13.05 8.96
N LEU A 57 -17.49 -12.06 8.28
CA LEU A 57 -16.73 -11.11 7.46
C LEU A 57 -15.73 -10.28 8.28
N CYS A 58 -16.08 -9.88 9.51
CA CYS A 58 -15.17 -9.18 10.40
C CYS A 58 -14.03 -10.09 10.90
N CYS A 59 -14.28 -11.38 11.13
CA CYS A 59 -13.22 -12.33 11.49
C CYS A 59 -12.31 -12.67 10.30
N ASP A 60 -12.86 -12.79 9.09
CA ASP A 60 -12.10 -13.10 7.88
C ASP A 60 -11.22 -11.91 7.42
N SER A 61 -11.52 -10.68 7.87
CA SER A 61 -10.80 -9.44 7.46
C SER A 61 -9.85 -8.86 8.51
N VAL A 62 -9.86 -9.35 9.74
CA VAL A 62 -9.05 -8.79 10.83
C VAL A 62 -8.07 -9.83 11.32
N PHE A 63 -6.89 -9.84 10.69
CA PHE A 63 -5.67 -10.55 11.09
C PHE A 63 -5.83 -12.06 11.27
N GLU A 64 -4.94 -12.83 10.64
CA GLU A 64 -4.57 -14.16 11.12
C GLU A 64 -4.35 -14.07 12.64
N ARG A 65 -5.36 -14.52 13.39
CA ARG A 65 -5.34 -14.65 14.83
C ARG A 65 -4.29 -15.70 15.10
N VAL A 66 -3.06 -15.26 15.34
CA VAL A 66 -1.97 -16.11 15.84
C VAL A 66 -2.55 -16.93 16.98
N GLU A 67 -2.63 -18.23 16.73
CA GLU A 67 -3.11 -19.23 17.67
C GLU A 67 -2.33 -19.08 18.97
N SER A 68 -3.03 -18.74 20.05
CA SER A 68 -2.47 -18.80 21.39
C SER A 68 -3.61 -19.03 22.40
N GLY A 69 -3.93 -20.31 22.60
CA GLY A 69 -4.52 -20.87 23.83
C GLY A 69 -5.97 -20.53 24.19
N PRO A 70 -6.70 -21.44 24.87
CA PRO A 70 -8.05 -21.19 25.35
C PRO A 70 -7.99 -20.42 26.67
N ALA A 71 -7.74 -19.11 26.60
CA ALA A 71 -7.92 -18.21 27.74
C ALA A 71 -9.23 -17.43 27.56
N GLN A 72 -10.29 -18.01 28.12
CA GLN A 72 -11.56 -17.41 28.55
C GLN A 72 -11.74 -15.92 28.21
N ASP A 73 -12.34 -15.67 27.05
CA ASP A 73 -12.75 -14.34 26.58
C ASP A 73 -14.02 -13.89 27.33
N ARG A 74 -13.81 -13.27 28.51
CA ARG A 74 -14.77 -12.34 29.11
C ARG A 74 -14.11 -10.96 29.19
N GLY A 75 -14.12 -10.23 28.09
CA GLY A 75 -13.81 -8.81 28.07
C GLY A 75 -14.25 -8.20 26.76
N GLY A 76 -15.11 -7.19 26.82
CA GLY A 76 -15.54 -6.45 25.63
C GLY A 76 -14.38 -5.73 24.92
N PRO A 77 -14.67 -4.94 23.87
CA PRO A 77 -13.66 -4.32 22.99
C PRO A 77 -12.84 -3.16 23.62
N ALA A 78 -12.79 -3.05 24.94
CA ALA A 78 -11.95 -2.13 25.72
C ALA A 78 -11.74 -2.85 27.07
N GLU A 79 -10.55 -3.06 27.62
CA GLU A 79 -9.43 -2.14 27.77
C GLU A 79 -8.13 -2.96 27.76
N LEU A 80 -7.18 -2.61 26.89
CA LEU A 80 -5.79 -2.93 27.16
C LEU A 80 -5.37 -2.07 28.35
N THR A 81 -5.60 -2.55 29.57
CA THR A 81 -5.14 -1.86 30.77
C THR A 81 -3.62 -1.68 30.70
N GLU A 82 -3.10 -0.58 31.23
CA GLU A 82 -1.67 -0.28 31.20
C GLU A 82 -0.83 -1.47 31.72
N HIS A 83 -1.33 -2.17 32.73
CA HIS A 83 -0.75 -3.40 33.25
C HIS A 83 -0.68 -4.52 32.18
N LYS A 84 -1.75 -4.74 31.42
CA LYS A 84 -1.79 -5.76 30.35
C LYS A 84 -0.87 -5.41 29.20
N ILE A 85 -0.76 -4.12 28.85
CA ILE A 85 0.22 -3.64 27.86
C ILE A 85 1.65 -3.88 28.34
N ARG A 86 1.96 -3.51 29.59
CA ARG A 86 3.27 -3.73 30.20
C ARG A 86 3.64 -5.22 30.21
N GLN A 87 2.70 -6.10 30.53
CA GLN A 87 2.91 -7.54 30.52
C GLN A 87 3.21 -8.07 29.10
N LEU A 88 2.42 -7.67 28.10
CA LEU A 88 2.67 -8.06 26.70
C LEU A 88 4.02 -7.53 26.19
N LEU A 89 4.41 -6.32 26.59
CA LEU A 89 5.70 -5.73 26.24
C LEU A 89 6.87 -6.54 26.84
N LEU A 90 6.73 -6.96 28.11
CA LEU A 90 7.70 -7.84 28.76
C LEU A 90 7.81 -9.16 27.99
N GLU A 91 6.70 -9.84 27.71
CA GLU A 91 6.70 -11.11 26.96
C GLU A 91 7.36 -10.96 25.56
N LEU A 92 7.09 -9.86 24.86
CA LEU A 92 7.68 -9.56 23.57
C LEU A 92 9.20 -9.32 23.67
N CYS A 93 9.66 -8.59 24.69
CA CYS A 93 11.09 -8.35 24.93
C CYS A 93 11.87 -9.63 25.29
N HIS A 94 11.22 -10.62 25.91
CA HIS A 94 11.85 -11.91 26.23
C HIS A 94 12.01 -12.84 25.02
N ARG A 95 11.29 -12.58 23.91
CA ARG A 95 11.54 -13.29 22.64
C ARG A 95 12.86 -12.86 22.01
N ALA A 96 13.52 -13.79 21.33
CA ALA A 96 14.76 -13.52 20.60
C ALA A 96 14.58 -12.35 19.61
N GLY A 97 15.36 -11.27 19.80
CA GLY A 97 15.30 -10.08 18.96
C GLY A 97 14.12 -9.13 19.22
N GLY A 98 13.19 -9.46 20.12
CA GLY A 98 11.99 -8.65 20.38
C GLY A 98 12.30 -7.22 20.80
N SER A 99 13.30 -7.03 21.65
CA SER A 99 13.77 -5.70 22.08
C SER A 99 14.39 -4.89 20.92
N GLN A 100 15.05 -5.56 19.97
CA GLN A 100 15.63 -4.92 18.79
C GLN A 100 14.54 -4.50 17.79
N TYR A 101 13.54 -5.34 17.56
CA TYR A 101 12.40 -5.00 16.70
C TYR A 101 11.59 -3.83 17.27
N LEU A 102 11.36 -3.79 18.58
CA LEU A 102 10.71 -2.66 19.23
C LEU A 102 11.49 -1.36 19.07
N ARG A 103 12.83 -1.43 19.18
CA ARG A 103 13.69 -0.26 18.94
C ARG A 103 13.61 0.21 17.48
N GLN A 104 13.56 -0.72 16.53
CA GLN A 104 13.39 -0.40 15.11
C GLN A 104 12.02 0.24 14.84
N ILE A 105 10.94 -0.34 15.37
CA ILE A 105 9.58 0.23 15.25
C ILE A 105 9.53 1.63 15.86
N HIS A 106 10.07 1.81 17.06
CA HIS A 106 10.15 3.12 17.71
C HIS A 106 10.90 4.13 16.84
N HIS A 107 12.06 3.75 16.29
CA HIS A 107 12.82 4.60 15.41
C HIS A 107 12.05 4.95 14.12
N SER A 108 11.39 3.98 13.49
CA SER A 108 10.55 4.19 12.33
C SER A 108 9.39 5.16 12.63
N ILE A 109 8.75 5.03 13.79
CA ILE A 109 7.68 5.95 14.20
C ILE A 109 8.25 7.37 14.40
N GLN A 110 9.39 7.50 15.07
CA GLN A 110 10.04 8.80 15.29
C GLN A 110 10.45 9.48 13.98
N LEU A 111 11.06 8.74 13.05
CA LEU A 111 11.43 9.27 11.74
C LEU A 111 10.22 9.72 10.92
N ASN A 112 9.07 9.09 11.10
CA ASN A 112 7.84 9.37 10.37
C ASN A 112 6.84 10.23 11.16
N GLU A 113 7.24 10.82 12.29
CA GLU A 113 6.31 11.49 13.20
C GLU A 113 5.46 12.57 12.51
N GLY A 114 6.08 13.37 11.64
CA GLY A 114 5.38 14.41 10.87
C GLY A 114 4.28 13.85 9.96
N LEU A 115 4.57 12.76 9.24
CA LEU A 115 3.60 12.10 8.36
C LEU A 115 2.48 11.43 9.16
N LEU A 116 2.85 10.72 10.23
CA LEU A 116 1.89 10.06 11.11
C LEU A 116 0.96 11.08 11.76
N ARG A 117 1.46 12.25 12.14
CA ARG A 117 0.63 13.34 12.67
C ARG A 117 -0.40 13.80 11.63
N VAL A 118 0.00 13.98 10.38
CA VAL A 118 -0.92 14.40 9.30
C VAL A 118 -1.98 13.32 9.01
N VAL A 119 -1.59 12.05 8.99
CA VAL A 119 -2.51 10.93 8.69
C VAL A 119 -3.46 10.61 9.85
N LEU A 120 -2.98 10.70 11.09
CA LEU A 120 -3.75 10.32 12.29
C LEU A 120 -4.58 11.47 12.85
N THR A 121 -4.31 12.73 12.46
CA THR A 121 -5.19 13.84 12.82
C THR A 121 -6.46 13.73 12.00
N PRO A 122 -7.66 13.66 12.63
CA PRO A 122 -8.92 13.67 11.90
C PRO A 122 -8.96 14.92 11.03
N HIS A 123 -9.38 14.77 9.77
CA HIS A 123 -9.43 15.82 8.76
C HIS A 123 -10.45 16.92 9.18
N ALA A 124 -10.10 17.71 10.18
CA ALA A 124 -10.70 18.98 10.50
C ALA A 124 -9.88 20.03 9.78
N GLU A 125 -10.36 20.38 8.60
CA GLU A 125 -10.04 21.61 7.88
C GLU A 125 -8.64 21.66 7.25
N THR A 126 -8.70 21.56 5.92
CA THR A 126 -7.68 21.88 4.94
C THR A 126 -6.92 23.16 5.30
N HIS A 127 -5.75 23.02 5.91
CA HIS A 127 -4.69 24.01 5.80
C HIS A 127 -3.55 23.41 4.95
N PRO A 128 -3.14 24.08 3.85
CA PRO A 128 -1.99 23.64 3.09
C PRO A 128 -0.74 23.90 3.95
N LEU A 129 -0.09 22.83 4.41
CA LEU A 129 1.22 22.95 5.06
C LEU A 129 2.30 23.17 3.96
N PRO A 130 3.29 24.06 4.19
CA PRO A 130 4.19 24.52 3.15
C PRO A 130 5.27 23.50 2.78
N ASP A 131 5.63 23.55 1.50
CA ASP A 131 6.95 23.26 0.93
C ASP A 131 7.57 21.88 1.17
N SER A 132 6.78 20.80 1.07
CA SER A 132 7.35 19.50 0.66
C SER A 132 7.26 19.35 -0.86
N PRO A 133 8.38 19.19 -1.59
CA PRO A 133 8.38 19.08 -3.06
C PRO A 133 7.67 17.83 -3.59
N LEU A 134 7.26 16.90 -2.73
CA LEU A 134 6.57 15.66 -3.09
C LEU A 134 5.07 15.66 -2.76
N GLY A 135 4.54 16.70 -2.13
CA GLY A 135 3.14 16.72 -1.69
C GLY A 135 2.78 15.58 -0.72
N PRO A 136 1.55 15.56 -0.18
CA PRO A 136 1.09 14.41 0.58
C PRO A 136 0.84 13.23 -0.38
N VAL A 137 1.59 12.14 -0.23
CA VAL A 137 1.25 10.86 -0.88
C VAL A 137 0.02 10.31 -0.16
N ILE A 138 -1.16 10.57 -0.71
CA ILE A 138 -2.42 10.07 -0.20
C ILE A 138 -2.58 8.62 -0.68
N PHE A 139 -2.34 7.66 0.21
CA PHE A 139 -2.74 6.27 -0.02
C PHE A 139 -4.25 6.16 0.12
N SER A 140 -4.96 6.47 -0.96
CA SER A 140 -6.41 6.25 -1.03
C SER A 140 -6.66 4.76 -1.26
N SER A 141 -7.21 4.07 -0.28
CA SER A 141 -7.78 2.75 -0.50
C SER A 141 -9.00 2.93 -1.43
N GLU A 142 -8.91 2.41 -2.65
CA GLU A 142 -9.86 2.60 -3.77
C GLU A 142 -11.30 2.06 -3.51
N ALA A 143 -11.66 1.78 -2.27
CA ALA A 143 -12.98 1.24 -1.92
C ALA A 143 -14.10 2.30 -1.91
N SER A 144 -13.80 3.61 -1.99
CA SER A 144 -14.82 4.66 -1.78
C SER A 144 -15.13 5.57 -2.97
N SER A 145 -14.48 5.43 -4.12
CA SER A 145 -14.77 6.30 -5.29
C SER A 145 -15.13 5.48 -6.52
N GLN A 146 -16.39 5.05 -6.57
CA GLN A 146 -17.08 4.77 -7.82
C GLN A 146 -17.05 6.07 -8.65
N ASN A 147 -16.10 6.19 -9.60
CA ASN A 147 -16.15 6.99 -10.83
C ASN A 147 -14.78 7.43 -11.39
N GLN A 148 -13.64 6.96 -10.86
CA GLN A 148 -12.39 7.11 -11.60
C GLN A 148 -12.30 5.97 -12.62
N CYS A 149 -12.46 6.34 -13.89
CA CYS A 149 -12.21 5.49 -15.05
C CYS A 149 -10.85 4.82 -14.83
N LYS A 150 -10.84 3.50 -14.65
CA LYS A 150 -9.62 2.72 -14.45
C LYS A 150 -8.82 2.74 -15.75
N THR A 151 -8.08 3.81 -16.00
CA THR A 151 -6.87 3.70 -16.81
C THR A 151 -5.96 2.75 -16.05
N GLN A 152 -5.89 1.51 -16.56
CA GLN A 152 -4.98 0.49 -16.06
C GLN A 152 -3.61 1.12 -15.84
N PHE A 153 -3.09 1.03 -14.62
CA PHE A 153 -1.79 1.59 -14.26
C PHE A 153 -0.75 1.15 -15.30
N ASN A 154 -0.21 2.13 -16.03
CA ASN A 154 0.84 1.89 -17.01
C ASN A 154 2.11 2.58 -16.51
N PRO A 155 3.11 1.81 -16.03
CA PRO A 155 4.32 2.39 -15.46
C PRO A 155 5.07 3.30 -16.45
N LEU A 156 4.91 3.10 -17.76
CA LEU A 156 5.56 3.94 -18.77
C LEU A 156 4.92 5.34 -18.86
N THR A 157 3.62 5.46 -18.64
CA THR A 157 2.93 6.77 -18.66
C THR A 157 3.04 7.50 -17.32
N GLU A 158 3.03 6.73 -16.22
CA GLU A 158 3.08 7.28 -14.86
C GLU A 158 4.50 7.69 -14.44
N CYS A 159 5.55 7.02 -14.94
CA CYS A 159 6.95 7.35 -14.66
C CYS A 159 7.58 8.21 -15.78
N ASN A 160 6.88 9.25 -16.22
CA ASN A 160 7.36 10.18 -17.24
C ASN A 160 8.02 11.44 -16.65
N SER A 161 8.46 11.40 -15.40
CA SER A 161 9.09 12.54 -14.73
C SER A 161 10.32 12.12 -13.95
N ILE A 162 11.38 12.92 -14.02
CA ILE A 162 12.56 12.80 -13.19
C ILE A 162 12.66 14.09 -12.36
N GLY A 163 12.34 14.00 -11.08
CA GLY A 163 12.23 15.16 -10.21
C GLY A 163 11.06 16.07 -10.64
N ARG A 164 11.37 17.33 -10.98
CA ARG A 164 10.37 18.30 -11.47
C ARG A 164 10.27 18.38 -13.00
N ASN A 165 11.14 17.67 -13.70
CA ASN A 165 11.23 17.75 -15.15
C ASN A 165 10.48 16.59 -15.78
N ASN A 166 9.67 16.90 -16.78
CA ASN A 166 9.05 15.89 -17.62
C ASN A 166 10.14 15.20 -18.43
N TYR A 167 10.20 13.87 -18.29
CA TYR A 167 11.08 12.99 -19.01
C TYR A 167 10.32 12.44 -20.22
N ASP A 168 10.67 12.94 -21.39
CA ASP A 168 10.13 12.45 -22.65
C ASP A 168 10.80 11.12 -23.02
N GLN A 169 10.10 10.03 -22.74
CA GLN A 169 10.56 8.68 -23.08
C GLN A 169 10.61 8.44 -24.59
N ALA A 170 9.75 9.12 -25.38
CA ALA A 170 9.74 8.96 -26.84
C ALA A 170 10.98 9.62 -27.47
N ALA A 171 11.40 10.76 -26.92
CA ALA A 171 12.64 11.43 -27.32
C ALA A 171 13.90 10.57 -27.08
N MET A 172 13.85 9.52 -26.26
CA MET A 172 14.97 8.58 -26.10
C MET A 172 15.15 7.62 -27.27
N GLY A 173 14.07 7.29 -27.98
CA GLY A 173 14.13 6.47 -29.19
C GLY A 173 14.66 7.24 -30.40
N GLU A 174 14.38 8.55 -30.46
CA GLU A 174 14.76 9.42 -31.58
C GLU A 174 16.08 10.17 -31.34
N ARG A 175 16.65 10.10 -30.13
CA ARG A 175 17.91 10.77 -29.81
C ARG A 175 19.08 10.15 -30.58
N GLU A 176 19.80 11.00 -31.30
CA GLU A 176 21.13 10.68 -31.80
C GLU A 176 22.11 10.59 -30.62
N TRP A 177 22.49 9.37 -30.27
CA TRP A 177 23.43 9.11 -29.17
C TRP A 177 24.85 9.45 -29.62
N ASP A 178 25.51 10.39 -28.92
CA ASP A 178 26.95 10.64 -29.08
C ASP A 178 27.73 9.51 -28.39
N TRP A 179 27.88 8.40 -29.10
CA TRP A 179 28.60 7.22 -28.61
C TRP A 179 30.07 7.52 -28.27
N ALA A 180 30.68 8.52 -28.90
CA ALA A 180 32.07 8.89 -28.66
C ALA A 180 32.26 9.54 -27.28
N GLN A 181 31.27 10.27 -26.77
CA GLN A 181 31.28 10.77 -25.39
C GLN A 181 30.66 9.76 -24.40
N LEU A 182 29.62 9.04 -24.82
CA LEU A 182 28.87 8.14 -23.96
C LEU A 182 29.69 6.92 -23.53
N LEU A 183 30.31 6.20 -24.46
CA LEU A 183 31.01 4.95 -24.13
C LEU A 183 32.19 5.16 -23.18
N PRO A 184 33.09 6.16 -23.39
CA PRO A 184 34.18 6.40 -22.45
C PRO A 184 33.69 6.80 -21.05
N ALA A 185 32.59 7.55 -20.94
CA ALA A 185 32.03 7.94 -19.64
C ALA A 185 31.58 6.75 -18.79
N TYR A 186 31.08 5.67 -19.42
CA TYR A 186 30.63 4.47 -18.72
C TYR A 186 31.69 3.39 -18.58
N GLN A 187 32.81 3.48 -19.31
CA GLN A 187 33.90 2.50 -19.28
C GLN A 187 34.48 2.32 -17.86
N SER A 188 34.64 3.41 -17.10
CA SER A 188 35.18 3.37 -15.73
C SER A 188 34.11 3.26 -14.64
N MET A 189 32.85 3.55 -14.95
CA MET A 189 31.78 3.58 -13.95
C MET A 189 31.09 2.23 -13.76
N SER A 190 30.80 1.51 -14.84
CA SER A 190 30.10 0.23 -14.77
C SER A 190 30.40 -0.59 -16.01
N GLN A 191 31.13 -1.70 -15.82
CA GLN A 191 31.45 -2.61 -16.92
C GLN A 191 30.18 -3.22 -17.54
N VAL A 192 29.14 -3.49 -16.75
CA VAL A 192 27.86 -4.06 -17.24
C VAL A 192 27.10 -3.06 -18.11
N THR A 193 27.04 -1.80 -17.69
CA THR A 193 26.39 -0.74 -18.45
C THR A 193 27.17 -0.45 -19.73
N PHE A 194 28.50 -0.41 -19.64
CA PHE A 194 29.37 -0.24 -20.79
C PHE A 194 29.18 -1.34 -21.83
N THR A 195 29.20 -2.62 -21.44
CA THR A 195 29.03 -3.73 -22.39
C THR A 195 27.65 -3.75 -23.01
N THR A 196 26.61 -3.42 -22.25
CA THR A 196 25.24 -3.32 -22.75
C THR A 196 25.08 -2.17 -23.76
N LEU A 197 25.69 -1.01 -23.48
CA LEU A 197 25.70 0.11 -24.44
C LEU A 197 26.50 -0.24 -25.70
N LEU A 198 27.66 -0.88 -25.53
CA LEU A 198 28.51 -1.30 -26.64
C LEU A 198 27.77 -2.28 -27.56
N SER A 199 27.02 -3.24 -27.03
CA SER A 199 26.22 -4.19 -27.85
C SER A 199 25.07 -3.55 -28.61
N ASN A 200 24.60 -2.37 -28.20
CA ASN A 200 23.51 -1.66 -28.88
C ASN A 200 24.00 -0.79 -30.06
N ARG A 201 25.32 -0.61 -30.22
CA ARG A 201 25.87 0.06 -31.40
C ARG A 201 25.56 -0.72 -32.66
N TRP A 202 25.34 0.01 -33.76
CA TRP A 202 24.99 -0.59 -35.05
C TRP A 202 26.09 -1.55 -35.53
N GLU A 203 27.37 -1.23 -35.31
CA GLU A 203 28.51 -2.08 -35.71
C GLU A 203 28.59 -3.42 -34.96
N MET A 204 27.89 -3.54 -33.83
CA MET A 204 27.94 -4.72 -32.97
C MET A 204 26.77 -5.68 -33.24
N GLN A 205 25.79 -5.28 -34.04
CA GLN A 205 24.60 -6.08 -34.37
C GLN A 205 24.92 -7.15 -35.42
N ASP A 206 24.36 -8.36 -35.26
CA ASP A 206 24.73 -9.53 -36.08
C ASP A 206 24.24 -9.45 -37.55
N ALA A 207 23.40 -8.47 -37.89
CA ALA A 207 22.77 -8.33 -39.20
C ALA A 207 23.40 -7.25 -40.09
N THR A 208 24.48 -6.58 -39.66
CA THR A 208 25.05 -5.44 -40.40
C THR A 208 26.12 -5.87 -41.40
N ALA A 209 26.04 -5.32 -42.61
CA ALA A 209 27.11 -5.40 -43.60
C ALA A 209 28.23 -4.43 -43.22
N LEU A 210 29.33 -4.98 -42.69
CA LEU A 210 30.55 -4.26 -42.33
C LEU A 210 31.64 -4.61 -43.33
N GLU A 211 32.55 -3.67 -43.59
CA GLU A 211 33.76 -3.94 -44.39
C GLU A 211 34.69 -4.92 -43.63
N ASP A 212 35.57 -5.61 -44.35
CA ASP A 212 36.45 -6.64 -43.77
C ASP A 212 37.38 -6.06 -42.69
N GLU A 213 37.86 -4.82 -42.85
CA GLU A 213 38.68 -4.13 -41.87
C GLU A 213 37.91 -3.77 -40.59
N GLU A 214 36.66 -3.34 -40.73
CA GLU A 214 35.78 -2.98 -39.62
C GLU A 214 35.39 -4.22 -38.81
N LYS A 215 35.14 -5.33 -39.50
CA LYS A 215 34.85 -6.63 -38.90
C LYS A 215 35.99 -7.11 -38.00
N ILE A 216 37.24 -6.94 -38.42
CA ILE A 216 38.41 -7.28 -37.60
C ILE A 216 38.44 -6.47 -36.29
N LEU A 217 38.13 -5.17 -36.35
CA LEU A 217 38.10 -4.30 -35.17
C LEU A 217 36.94 -4.64 -34.22
N VAL A 218 35.76 -4.94 -34.78
CA VAL A 218 34.58 -5.37 -34.03
C VAL A 218 34.83 -6.71 -33.34
N ASP A 219 35.46 -7.68 -34.02
CA ASP A 219 35.79 -8.98 -33.44
C ASP A 219 36.80 -8.85 -32.30
N GLN A 220 37.79 -7.95 -32.42
CA GLN A 220 38.70 -7.64 -31.32
C GLN A 220 37.97 -7.03 -30.12
N LEU A 221 37.02 -6.11 -30.34
CA LEU A 221 36.20 -5.54 -29.27
C LEU A 221 35.30 -6.59 -28.59
N LYS A 222 34.66 -7.46 -29.39
CA LYS A 222 33.89 -8.61 -28.89
C LYS A 222 34.76 -9.50 -27.99
N LYS A 223 35.98 -9.80 -28.44
CA LYS A 223 36.95 -10.60 -27.68
C LYS A 223 37.39 -9.94 -26.36
N ILE A 224 37.60 -8.64 -26.34
CA ILE A 224 38.10 -7.92 -25.14
C ILE A 224 37.01 -7.80 -24.06
N TYR A 225 35.76 -7.56 -24.46
CA TYR A 225 34.71 -7.13 -23.54
C TYR A 225 33.63 -8.18 -23.27
N PHE A 226 33.41 -9.14 -24.18
CA PHE A 226 32.35 -10.16 -24.03
C PHE A 226 32.91 -11.58 -23.78
N ASP A 227 34.16 -11.84 -24.16
CA ASP A 227 34.80 -13.17 -24.05
C ASP A 227 35.48 -13.42 -22.68
N LYS A 228 35.48 -12.43 -21.79
CA LYS A 228 36.08 -12.54 -20.44
C LYS A 228 35.25 -13.37 -19.45
N SER A 229 34.11 -13.92 -19.84
CA SER A 229 33.26 -14.77 -18.98
C SER A 229 33.74 -16.23 -18.81
N GLN A 230 34.89 -16.62 -19.38
CA GLN A 230 35.39 -18.01 -19.29
C GLN A 230 36.77 -18.19 -18.60
N LYS A 231 37.18 -17.28 -17.71
CA LYS A 231 38.31 -17.56 -16.80
C LYS A 231 37.95 -17.22 -15.36
N THR A 232 37.22 -18.14 -14.74
CA THR A 232 37.26 -18.41 -13.30
C THR A 232 37.89 -19.78 -13.10
#